data_AF-A0A8S2YWQ9-F1
#
_entry.id   AF-A0A8S2YWQ9-F1
#
_cell.length_a   1.000
_cell.length_b   1.000
_cell.length_c   1.000
_cell.angle_alpha   90.00
_cell.angle_beta   90.00
_cell.angle_gamma   90.00
#
_symmetry.space_group_name_H-M   'P 1'
#
loop_
_entity.id
_entity.type
_entity.pdbx_description
1 polymer ?
#
loop_
_entity_poly.entity_id
_entity_poly.type
_entity_poly.pdbx_seq_one_letter_code
_entity_poly.pdbx_strand_id
1 'polypeptide(L)'
;VRELHPDRIYNPKTDNELRLSSRSLLFIRHVGRLLYTDVILNNDNQEIPQGILDALITILIAVHDLNDRAKDKIKNSRKGSIYIVKPKQHGPDEVTFTSHLCNRIEDLLKLPRHTLKVGIMDEERRTTINRSACIRESEDRLVFINTGFLDRTGDEIHTSMETGPLIQKNLNEKHKLVYGL
;
A
#
# COMPACT_ATOMS: atom_id res chain seq x y z
N VAL A 1 0.00 22.50 -22.37
CA VAL A 1 -0.59 21.19 -21.99
C VAL A 1 0.41 20.46 -21.11
N ARG A 2 -0.02 19.84 -20.00
CA ARG A 2 0.84 19.04 -19.10
C ARG A 2 0.53 17.56 -19.33
N GLU A 3 1.56 16.75 -19.55
CA GLU A 3 1.44 15.32 -19.85
C GLU A 3 2.55 14.51 -19.18
N LEU A 4 2.42 13.18 -19.16
CA LEU A 4 3.45 12.29 -18.66
C LEU A 4 4.64 12.24 -19.64
N HIS A 5 5.85 12.45 -19.13
CA HIS A 5 7.05 12.39 -19.95
C HIS A 5 7.24 11.00 -20.58
N PRO A 6 7.60 10.89 -21.88
CA PRO A 6 7.96 9.62 -22.50
C PRO A 6 9.28 9.08 -21.95
N ASP A 7 9.56 7.79 -22.17
CA ASP A 7 10.85 7.18 -21.83
C ASP A 7 12.02 7.90 -22.50
N ARG A 8 13.17 7.92 -21.81
CA ARG A 8 14.42 8.50 -22.34
C ARG A 8 15.14 7.44 -23.17
N ILE A 9 15.54 7.83 -24.38
CA ILE A 9 16.25 6.98 -25.33
C ILE A 9 17.70 7.47 -25.41
N TYR A 10 18.64 6.54 -25.32
CA TYR A 10 20.08 6.79 -25.42
C TYR A 10 20.71 5.85 -26.43
N ASN A 11 21.69 6.36 -27.17
CA ASN A 11 22.50 5.60 -28.13
C ASN A 11 23.90 5.37 -27.54
N PRO A 12 24.10 4.28 -26.78
CA PRO A 12 25.43 3.92 -26.28
C PRO A 12 26.39 3.56 -27.43
N LYS A 13 27.69 3.40 -27.13
CA LYS A 13 28.69 2.92 -28.11
C LYS A 13 28.48 1.47 -28.57
N THR A 14 27.40 0.81 -28.14
CA THR A 14 26.99 -0.53 -28.53
C THR A 14 25.83 -0.45 -29.52
N ASP A 15 25.64 -1.44 -30.38
CA ASP A 15 24.58 -1.44 -31.40
C ASP A 15 23.13 -1.51 -30.87
N ASN A 16 22.92 -1.53 -29.55
CA ASN A 16 21.59 -1.60 -28.93
C ASN A 16 21.14 -0.25 -28.35
N GLU A 17 19.91 0.16 -28.68
CA GLU A 17 19.22 1.30 -28.07
C GLU A 17 19.00 1.07 -26.56
N LEU A 18 19.40 2.03 -25.72
CA LEU A 18 19.13 2.00 -24.28
C LEU A 18 17.91 2.85 -23.95
N ARG A 19 16.85 2.21 -23.44
CA ARG A 19 15.60 2.87 -23.04
C ARG A 19 15.41 2.89 -21.53
N LEU A 20 15.35 4.08 -20.94
CA LEU A 20 15.16 4.29 -19.50
C LEU A 20 13.78 4.86 -19.19
N SER A 21 13.18 4.42 -18.08
CA SER A 21 11.96 5.07 -17.57
C SER A 21 12.29 6.48 -17.14
N SER A 22 11.51 7.45 -17.60
CA SER A 22 11.60 8.85 -17.16
C SER A 22 10.63 9.19 -16.02
N ARG A 23 9.82 8.22 -15.62
CA ARG A 23 8.73 8.38 -14.66
C ARG A 23 8.99 7.51 -13.44
N SER A 24 8.56 8.01 -12.29
CA SER A 24 8.53 7.23 -11.05
C SER A 24 7.57 6.05 -11.17
N LEU A 25 7.93 4.94 -10.54
CA LEU A 25 7.00 3.84 -10.35
C LEU A 25 5.89 4.27 -9.40
N LEU A 26 4.65 4.15 -9.84
CA LEU A 26 3.48 4.60 -9.10
C LEU A 26 2.97 3.48 -8.19
N PHE A 27 2.72 3.87 -6.94
CA PHE A 27 2.01 3.10 -5.93
C PHE A 27 0.72 3.82 -5.57
N ILE A 28 -0.30 3.08 -5.15
CA ILE A 28 -1.57 3.64 -4.71
C ILE A 28 -1.74 3.35 -3.22
N ARG A 29 -1.78 4.40 -2.39
CA ARG A 29 -2.03 4.23 -0.95
C ARG A 29 -3.53 4.27 -0.68
N HIS A 30 -4.09 3.13 -0.30
CA HIS A 30 -5.50 3.02 0.08
C HIS A 30 -5.69 3.56 1.50
N VAL A 31 -6.94 3.82 1.88
CA VAL A 31 -7.25 4.00 3.31
C VAL A 31 -7.08 2.69 4.10
N GLY A 32 -6.94 2.85 5.42
CA GLY A 32 -6.97 1.76 6.39
C GLY A 32 -8.36 1.15 6.55
N ARG A 33 -8.56 0.34 7.59
CA ARG A 33 -9.82 -0.41 7.80
C ARG A 33 -10.93 0.35 8.52
N LEU A 34 -10.62 1.50 9.12
CA LEU A 34 -11.51 2.18 10.06
C LEU A 34 -12.71 2.85 9.39
N LEU A 35 -12.51 3.43 8.20
CA LEU A 35 -13.50 4.30 7.57
C LEU A 35 -14.58 3.51 6.84
N TYR A 36 -15.81 4.00 6.96
CA TYR A 36 -16.99 3.58 6.20
C TYR A 36 -17.45 4.72 5.30
N THR A 37 -18.23 4.39 4.27
CA THR A 37 -18.76 5.36 3.32
C THR A 37 -20.10 4.92 2.76
N ASP A 38 -20.96 5.90 2.49
CA ASP A 38 -22.29 5.77 1.89
C ASP A 38 -22.28 5.85 0.35
N VAL A 39 -21.10 5.96 -0.29
CA VAL A 39 -20.97 5.97 -1.76
C VAL A 39 -21.64 4.75 -2.40
N ILE A 40 -21.59 3.59 -1.71
CA ILE A 40 -22.38 2.40 -2.01
C ILE A 40 -22.96 1.90 -0.69
N LEU A 41 -24.24 1.55 -0.68
CA LEU A 41 -24.89 0.88 0.45
C LEU A 41 -24.97 -0.63 0.18
N ASN A 42 -24.86 -1.44 1.24
CA ASN A 42 -25.10 -2.87 1.15
C ASN A 42 -26.61 -3.20 1.06
N ASN A 43 -26.95 -4.48 0.95
CA ASN A 43 -28.35 -4.93 0.84
C ASN A 43 -29.22 -4.57 2.07
N ASP A 44 -28.59 -4.27 3.20
CA ASP A 44 -29.24 -3.86 4.44
C ASP A 44 -29.28 -2.32 4.59
N ASN A 45 -28.99 -1.57 3.51
CA ASN A 45 -28.87 -0.11 3.47
C ASN A 45 -27.81 0.48 4.42
N GLN A 46 -26.75 -0.27 4.72
CA GLN A 46 -25.64 0.18 5.56
C GLN A 46 -24.45 0.62 4.71
N GLU A 47 -23.68 1.56 5.25
CA GLU A 47 -22.38 1.97 4.70
C GLU A 47 -21.41 0.80 4.58
N ILE A 48 -20.53 0.84 3.58
CA ILE A 48 -19.51 -0.20 3.37
C ILE A 48 -18.12 0.26 3.82
N PRO A 49 -17.20 -0.67 4.16
CA PRO A 49 -15.83 -0.30 4.48
C PRO A 49 -15.14 0.39 3.30
N GLN A 50 -14.73 1.64 3.48
CA GLN A 50 -14.08 2.45 2.44
C GLN A 50 -12.81 1.77 1.93
N GLY A 51 -12.03 1.11 2.80
CA GLY A 51 -10.80 0.42 2.41
C GLY A 51 -10.99 -0.77 1.45
N ILE A 52 -12.20 -1.35 1.39
CA ILE A 52 -12.58 -2.38 0.41
C ILE A 52 -12.98 -1.70 -0.91
N LEU A 53 -13.77 -0.63 -0.84
CA LEU A 53 -14.19 0.15 -2.00
C LEU A 53 -12.98 0.72 -2.75
N ASP A 54 -12.07 1.40 -2.03
CA ASP A 54 -10.82 1.92 -2.55
C ASP A 54 -10.05 0.84 -3.31
N ALA A 55 -9.86 -0.32 -2.67
CA ALA A 55 -9.09 -1.39 -3.27
C ALA A 55 -9.72 -1.90 -4.57
N LEU A 56 -11.03 -2.14 -4.59
CA LEU A 56 -11.70 -2.63 -5.79
C LEU A 56 -11.60 -1.62 -6.94
N ILE A 57 -11.90 -0.35 -6.68
CA ILE A 57 -11.95 0.69 -7.71
C ILE A 57 -10.55 1.01 -8.24
N THR A 58 -9.56 1.22 -7.36
CA THR A 58 -8.21 1.58 -7.80
C THR A 58 -7.53 0.43 -8.55
N ILE A 59 -7.76 -0.82 -8.14
CA ILE A 59 -7.21 -2.00 -8.82
C ILE A 59 -7.87 -2.17 -10.18
N LEU A 60 -9.20 -2.01 -10.27
CA LEU A 60 -9.91 -2.01 -11.56
C LEU A 60 -9.33 -0.95 -12.52
N ILE A 61 -9.04 0.26 -12.03
CA ILE A 61 -8.38 1.30 -12.82
C ILE A 61 -6.96 0.86 -13.22
N ALA A 62 -6.19 0.25 -12.31
CA ALA A 62 -4.84 -0.20 -12.59
C ALA A 62 -4.75 -1.36 -13.60
N VAL A 63 -5.84 -2.11 -13.85
CA VAL A 63 -5.90 -3.11 -14.94
C VAL A 63 -5.62 -2.48 -16.31
N HIS A 64 -5.87 -1.18 -16.49
CA HIS A 64 -5.50 -0.48 -17.72
C HIS A 64 -3.98 -0.43 -17.97
N ASP A 65 -3.15 -0.45 -16.92
CA ASP A 65 -1.68 -0.55 -17.04
C ASP A 65 -1.23 -1.97 -17.44
N LEU A 66 -1.98 -2.99 -17.01
CA LEU A 66 -1.67 -4.39 -17.29
C LEU A 66 -2.04 -4.79 -18.73
N ASN A 67 -3.11 -4.21 -19.26
CA ASN A 67 -3.59 -4.52 -20.60
C ASN A 67 -2.75 -3.80 -21.68
N ASP A 68 -2.46 -4.49 -22.78
CA ASP A 68 -1.78 -3.90 -23.95
C ASP A 68 -2.62 -2.86 -24.71
N ARG A 69 -3.79 -2.50 -24.17
CA ARG A 69 -4.66 -1.42 -24.66
C ARG A 69 -4.18 -0.02 -24.26
N ALA A 70 -3.11 0.11 -23.46
CA ALA A 70 -2.38 1.35 -23.33
C ALA A 70 -1.81 1.73 -24.72
N LYS A 71 -2.66 2.34 -25.55
CA LYS A 71 -2.40 2.70 -26.95
C LYS A 71 -1.21 3.65 -27.11
N ASP A 72 -0.68 4.17 -26.01
CA ASP A 72 0.43 5.11 -25.98
C ASP A 72 1.45 4.68 -24.92
N LYS A 73 2.35 3.75 -25.26
CA LYS A 73 3.75 3.50 -24.77
C LYS A 73 4.17 3.78 -23.31
N ILE A 74 3.26 4.11 -22.40
CA ILE A 74 3.48 4.55 -21.03
C ILE A 74 2.92 3.45 -20.13
N LYS A 75 3.80 2.49 -19.82
CA LYS A 75 3.55 1.49 -18.78
C LYS A 75 4.16 1.98 -17.46
N ASN A 76 3.43 1.80 -16.38
CA ASN A 76 3.90 1.92 -15.01
C ASN A 76 4.68 0.66 -14.63
N SER A 77 4.00 -0.49 -14.62
CA SER A 77 4.62 -1.77 -14.28
C SER A 77 5.16 -2.48 -15.51
N ARG A 78 6.45 -2.80 -15.49
CA ARG A 78 7.10 -3.63 -16.54
C ARG A 78 7.05 -5.13 -16.26
N LYS A 79 6.50 -5.51 -15.09
CA LYS A 79 6.49 -6.89 -14.58
C LYS A 79 5.06 -7.38 -14.29
N GLY A 80 4.05 -6.69 -14.79
CA GLY A 80 2.64 -7.12 -14.65
C GLY A 80 2.13 -7.10 -13.21
N SER A 81 2.68 -6.24 -12.37
CA SER A 81 2.29 -6.08 -10.95
C SER A 81 1.60 -4.75 -10.71
N ILE A 82 0.58 -4.74 -9.83
CA ILE A 82 -0.05 -3.51 -9.33
C ILE A 82 0.42 -3.31 -7.89
N TYR A 83 0.87 -2.10 -7.56
CA TYR A 83 1.48 -1.81 -6.27
C TYR A 83 0.54 -0.97 -5.39
N ILE A 84 0.09 -1.55 -4.28
CA ILE A 84 -0.77 -0.88 -3.31
C ILE A 84 -0.02 -0.71 -1.99
N VAL A 85 -0.32 0.37 -1.27
CA VAL A 85 0.16 0.60 0.10
C VAL A 85 -1.03 0.44 1.04
N LYS A 86 -0.86 -0.41 2.06
CA LYS A 86 -1.88 -0.63 3.09
C LYS A 86 -1.42 -0.04 4.42
N PRO A 87 -2.03 1.09 4.84
CA PRO A 87 -1.70 1.76 6.09
C PRO A 87 -2.53 1.22 7.26
N LYS A 88 -2.14 1.60 8.47
CA LYS A 88 -2.92 1.46 9.73
C LYS A 88 -3.45 0.07 10.02
N GLN A 89 -2.66 -0.96 9.70
CA GLN A 89 -2.98 -2.33 10.05
C GLN A 89 -2.47 -2.62 11.45
N HIS A 90 -3.27 -3.28 12.28
CA HIS A 90 -2.91 -3.61 13.66
C HIS A 90 -2.66 -5.13 13.80
N GLY A 91 -1.45 -5.58 13.47
CA GLY A 91 -1.02 -6.97 13.65
C GLY A 91 -1.33 -7.92 12.49
N PRO A 92 -0.93 -9.20 12.63
CA PRO A 92 -0.90 -10.15 11.52
C PRO A 92 -2.28 -10.52 10.97
N ASP A 93 -3.32 -10.58 11.80
CA ASP A 93 -4.68 -10.92 11.35
C ASP A 93 -5.21 -9.88 10.35
N GLU A 94 -4.89 -8.60 10.58
CA GLU A 94 -5.29 -7.54 9.66
C GLU A 94 -4.47 -7.55 8.37
N VAL A 95 -3.23 -8.03 8.41
CA VAL A 95 -2.41 -8.28 7.22
C VAL A 95 -2.95 -9.47 6.42
N THR A 96 -3.31 -10.55 7.09
CA THR A 96 -3.98 -11.71 6.51
C THR A 96 -5.25 -11.30 5.77
N PHE A 97 -6.07 -10.45 6.39
CA PHE A 97 -7.26 -9.92 5.73
C PHE A 97 -6.93 -9.15 4.45
N THR A 98 -5.88 -8.33 4.44
CA THR A 98 -5.44 -7.63 3.23
C THR A 98 -5.03 -8.63 2.16
N SER A 99 -4.28 -9.67 2.50
CA SER A 99 -3.91 -10.75 1.58
C SER A 99 -5.16 -11.45 1.01
N HIS A 100 -6.16 -11.74 1.84
CA HIS A 100 -7.45 -12.30 1.41
C HIS A 100 -8.25 -11.36 0.51
N LEU A 101 -8.31 -10.07 0.84
CA LEU A 101 -8.97 -9.06 0.01
C LEU A 101 -8.32 -9.00 -1.38
N CYS A 102 -6.99 -8.98 -1.43
CA CYS A 102 -6.25 -9.05 -2.69
C CYS A 102 -6.58 -10.33 -3.48
N ASN A 103 -6.65 -11.49 -2.80
CA ASN A 103 -7.04 -12.74 -3.46
C ASN A 103 -8.41 -12.62 -4.14
N ARG A 104 -9.40 -12.07 -3.41
CA ARG A 104 -10.78 -11.92 -3.88
C ARG A 104 -10.90 -10.94 -5.04
N ILE A 105 -10.14 -9.85 -5.02
CA ILE A 105 -10.15 -8.88 -6.13
C ILE A 105 -9.48 -9.47 -7.37
N GLU A 106 -8.37 -10.19 -7.21
CA GLU A 106 -7.73 -10.91 -8.33
C GLU A 106 -8.70 -11.92 -8.96
N ASP A 107 -9.45 -12.68 -8.14
CA ASP A 107 -10.45 -13.63 -8.65
C ASP A 107 -11.56 -12.91 -9.41
N LEU A 108 -12.09 -11.83 -8.84
CA LEU A 108 -13.16 -11.03 -9.42
C LEU A 108 -12.75 -10.42 -10.77
N LEU A 109 -11.54 -9.91 -10.86
CA LEU A 109 -11.00 -9.25 -12.06
C LEU A 109 -10.23 -10.22 -12.98
N LYS A 110 -10.19 -11.51 -12.65
CA LYS A 110 -9.49 -12.57 -13.38
C LYS A 110 -8.00 -12.27 -13.60
N LEU A 111 -7.35 -11.70 -12.59
CA LEU A 111 -5.91 -11.45 -12.59
C LEU A 111 -5.15 -12.69 -12.11
N PRO A 112 -3.93 -12.93 -12.58
CA PRO A 112 -3.06 -13.94 -12.00
C PRO A 112 -2.92 -13.75 -10.49
N ARG A 113 -2.85 -14.85 -9.75
CA ARG A 113 -2.64 -14.83 -8.31
C ARG A 113 -1.33 -14.08 -8.00
N HIS A 114 -1.38 -13.21 -7.00
CA HIS A 114 -0.26 -12.36 -6.58
C HIS A 114 0.12 -11.25 -7.58
N THR A 115 -0.73 -10.91 -8.55
CA THR A 115 -0.57 -9.67 -9.34
C THR A 115 -0.57 -8.43 -8.45
N LEU A 116 -1.34 -8.44 -7.36
CA LEU A 116 -1.40 -7.34 -6.40
C LEU A 116 -0.26 -7.45 -5.38
N LYS A 117 0.61 -6.44 -5.37
CA LYS A 117 1.74 -6.31 -4.45
C LYS A 117 1.43 -5.30 -3.37
N VAL A 118 1.83 -5.61 -2.15
CA VAL A 118 1.46 -4.86 -0.93
C VAL A 118 2.71 -4.27 -0.29
N GLY A 119 2.72 -2.95 -0.14
CA GLY A 119 3.59 -2.26 0.81
C GLY A 119 2.88 -2.13 2.14
N ILE A 120 3.51 -2.63 3.20
CA ILE A 120 2.96 -2.57 4.56
C ILE A 120 3.54 -1.34 5.26
N MET A 121 2.67 -0.52 5.86
CA MET A 121 3.11 0.51 6.80
C MET A 121 3.27 -0.11 8.19
N ASP A 122 4.51 -0.16 8.68
CA ASP A 122 4.82 -0.45 10.09
C ASP A 122 4.62 0.85 10.89
N GLU A 123 3.35 1.15 11.14
CA GLU A 123 2.92 2.43 11.71
C GLU A 123 1.94 2.30 12.88
N GLU A 124 1.70 1.07 13.35
CA GLU A 124 0.85 0.77 14.51
C GLU A 124 1.63 -0.18 15.44
N ARG A 125 1.57 0.05 16.75
CA ARG A 125 2.32 -0.68 17.79
C ARG A 125 2.14 -2.19 17.67
N ARG A 126 0.90 -2.65 17.47
CA ARG A 126 0.60 -4.09 17.35
C ARG A 126 1.22 -4.72 16.10
N THR A 127 1.42 -3.94 15.04
CA THR A 127 2.18 -4.38 13.86
C THR A 127 3.68 -4.38 14.14
N THR A 128 4.23 -3.33 14.75
CA THR A 128 5.65 -3.26 15.09
C THR A 128 6.09 -4.44 15.95
N ILE A 129 5.36 -4.73 17.03
CA ILE A 129 5.72 -5.82 17.95
C ILE A 129 5.54 -7.23 17.36
N ASN A 130 4.73 -7.36 16.30
CA ASN A 130 4.45 -8.63 15.61
C ASN A 130 4.96 -8.65 14.17
N ARG A 131 5.94 -7.80 13.83
CA ARG A 131 6.33 -7.51 12.45
C ARG A 131 6.68 -8.76 11.64
N SER A 132 7.41 -9.69 12.23
CA SER A 132 7.79 -10.95 11.56
C SER A 132 6.58 -11.80 11.17
N ALA A 133 5.52 -11.81 11.98
CA ALA A 133 4.27 -12.49 11.63
C ALA A 133 3.54 -11.74 10.51
N CYS A 134 3.44 -10.41 10.60
CA CYS A 134 2.85 -9.59 9.52
C CYS A 134 3.52 -9.82 8.16
N ILE A 135 4.84 -9.93 8.13
CA ILE A 135 5.60 -10.27 6.91
C ILE A 135 5.20 -11.64 6.38
N ARG A 136 5.11 -12.64 7.25
CA ARG A 136 4.74 -14.01 6.88
C ARG A 136 3.36 -14.08 6.24
N GLU A 137 2.38 -13.37 6.78
CA GLU A 137 1.00 -13.34 6.25
C GLU A 137 0.87 -12.64 4.87
N SER A 138 1.95 -12.07 4.35
CA SER A 138 1.98 -11.36 3.07
C SER A 138 3.21 -11.67 2.21
N GLU A 139 3.94 -12.74 2.49
CA GLU A 139 5.29 -12.98 1.91
C GLU A 139 5.31 -12.99 0.37
N ASP A 140 4.29 -13.54 -0.27
CA ASP A 140 4.17 -13.60 -1.74
C ASP A 140 3.80 -12.26 -2.41
N ARG A 141 3.42 -11.28 -1.59
CA ARG A 141 2.88 -9.97 -2.02
C ARG A 141 3.75 -8.81 -1.57
N LEU A 142 4.51 -8.98 -0.49
CA LEU A 142 5.24 -7.91 0.17
C LEU A 142 6.30 -7.31 -0.77
N VAL A 143 6.25 -5.99 -0.95
CA VAL A 143 7.25 -5.24 -1.76
C VAL A 143 8.01 -4.18 -0.98
N PHE A 144 7.48 -3.74 0.17
CA PHE A 144 8.23 -2.94 1.12
C PHE A 144 7.57 -2.98 2.51
N ILE A 145 8.36 -2.60 3.51
CA ILE A 145 7.90 -2.19 4.83
C ILE A 145 8.38 -0.76 5.06
N ASN A 146 7.49 0.14 5.48
CA ASN A 146 7.84 1.52 5.76
C ASN A 146 7.44 1.88 7.19
N THR A 147 8.36 2.50 7.94
CA THR A 147 8.12 2.99 9.29
C THR A 147 7.36 4.31 9.23
N GLY A 148 6.03 4.27 9.39
CA GLY A 148 5.16 5.45 9.47
C GLY A 148 5.24 6.11 10.83
N PHE A 149 6.39 6.68 11.17
CA PHE A 149 6.74 7.06 12.56
C PHE A 149 5.75 8.05 13.21
N LEU A 150 5.11 8.93 12.44
CA LEU A 150 4.13 9.89 12.96
C LEU A 150 2.87 9.18 13.45
N ASP A 151 2.30 8.31 12.62
CA ASP A 151 1.16 7.47 12.99
C ASP A 151 1.54 6.52 14.13
N ARG A 152 2.73 5.93 14.07
CA ARG A 152 3.26 5.05 15.12
C ARG A 152 3.37 5.75 16.48
N THR A 153 3.77 7.01 16.49
CA THR A 153 3.85 7.84 17.71
C THR A 153 2.45 8.16 18.22
N GLY A 154 1.51 8.47 17.33
CA GLY A 154 0.10 8.68 17.68
C GLY A 154 -0.51 7.43 18.34
N ASP A 155 -0.28 6.26 17.76
CA ASP A 155 -0.75 5.00 18.31
C ASP A 155 -0.08 4.63 19.65
N GLU A 156 1.21 4.96 19.83
CA GLU A 156 1.86 4.76 21.14
C GLU A 156 1.21 5.61 22.23
N ILE A 157 0.92 6.88 21.92
CA ILE A 157 0.24 7.80 22.83
C ILE A 157 -1.15 7.28 23.17
N HIS A 158 -1.91 6.83 22.16
CA HIS A 158 -3.25 6.30 22.36
C HIS A 158 -3.23 5.00 23.17
N THR A 159 -2.36 4.06 22.83
CA THR A 159 -2.22 2.78 23.52
C THR A 159 -1.82 2.96 24.99
N SER A 160 -0.98 3.94 25.28
CA SER A 160 -0.46 4.20 26.64
C SER A 160 -1.20 5.30 27.38
N MET A 161 -2.38 5.72 26.91
CA MET A 161 -3.10 6.88 27.45
C MET A 161 -3.35 6.78 28.96
N GLU A 162 -3.71 5.59 29.45
CA GLU A 162 -4.03 5.33 30.86
C GLU A 162 -2.79 5.13 31.74
N THR A 163 -1.57 5.11 31.16
CA THR A 163 -0.32 4.90 31.91
C THR A 163 0.20 6.17 32.58
N GLY A 164 -0.35 7.33 32.23
CA GLY A 164 0.01 8.64 32.77
C GLY A 164 0.63 9.59 31.74
N PRO A 165 1.14 10.74 32.20
CA PRO A 165 1.68 11.78 31.31
C PRO A 165 2.87 11.28 30.47
N LEU A 166 2.80 11.49 29.16
CA LEU A 166 3.87 11.18 28.22
C LEU A 166 4.79 12.38 27.98
N ILE A 167 5.98 12.11 27.43
CA ILE A 167 6.96 13.16 27.12
C ILE A 167 6.45 14.14 26.07
N GLN A 168 6.99 15.36 26.08
CA GLN A 168 6.60 16.40 25.14
C GLN A 168 6.95 16.02 23.69
N LYS A 169 6.10 16.44 22.75
CA LYS A 169 6.21 16.12 21.32
C LYS A 169 7.61 16.34 20.74
N ASN A 170 8.27 17.46 21.05
CA ASN A 170 9.58 17.80 20.49
C ASN A 170 10.75 16.99 21.10
N LEU A 171 10.50 16.25 22.18
CA LEU A 171 11.47 15.35 22.81
C LEU A 171 11.28 13.89 22.39
N ASN A 172 10.17 13.55 21.70
CA ASN A 172 9.87 12.19 21.24
C ASN A 172 10.86 11.67 20.20
N GLU A 173 11.41 12.54 19.34
CA GLU A 173 12.38 12.17 18.29
C GLU A 173 13.70 11.63 18.82
N LYS A 174 13.94 11.59 20.14
CA LYS A 174 15.14 10.98 20.73
C LYS A 174 14.80 9.84 21.70
N HIS A 175 13.53 9.50 21.80
CA HIS A 175 13.04 8.61 22.85
C HIS A 175 12.90 7.17 22.34
N LYS A 176 13.12 6.20 23.24
CA LYS A 176 12.93 4.77 22.97
C LYS A 176 11.50 4.43 22.53
N LEU A 177 10.53 5.33 22.64
CA LEU A 177 9.17 5.09 22.13
C LEU A 177 9.09 5.11 20.60
N VAL A 178 9.97 5.85 19.92
CA VAL A 178 10.00 5.95 18.45
C VAL A 178 10.99 4.95 17.84
N TYR A 179 12.10 4.69 18.52
CA TYR A 179 13.18 3.81 18.02
C TYR A 179 13.32 2.48 18.78
N GLY A 180 12.58 2.29 19.87
CA GLY A 180 12.67 1.08 20.68
C GLY A 180 11.75 0.01 20.14
N LEU A 181 12.26 -0.74 19.18
CA LEU A 181 12.25 -2.20 19.07
C LEU A 181 13.29 -2.63 18.03
#